data_AF-A0A9E2XXP4-F1
#
_entry.id   AF-A0A9E2XXP4-F1
#
_cell.length_a   1.000
_cell.length_b   1.000
_cell.length_c   1.000
_cell.angle_alpha   90.00
_cell.angle_beta   90.00
_cell.angle_gamma   90.00
#
_symmetry.space_group_name_H-M   'P 1'
#
loop_
_entity.id
_entity.type
_entity.pdbx_description
1 polymer ?
#
loop_
_entity_poly.entity_id
_entity_poly.type
_entity_poly.pdbx_seq_one_letter_code
_entity_poly.pdbx_strand_id
1 'polypeptide(L)'
;MSITSSSPTSTRAAADESGEGGFALVLTLVVILALSLLTEMMTRWVSTALDQALANREEVDANREIAEAEAAAIYLVATRPFSNRGIEVLTDAQVSSAPPALLLQGVPSAENYVRLDDQRYRLGDVVLRLQDMRGLINLNLGSYDDLFALLGIFGVSTDDRGPLIAKLQDYID
;
A
#
# COMPACT_ATOMS: atom_id res chain seq x y z
N MET A 1 -82.63 -29.70 -72.61
CA MET A 1 -82.10 -28.40 -72.16
C MET A 1 -81.68 -28.58 -70.71
N SER A 2 -80.57 -29.22 -70.37
CA SER A 2 -79.17 -29.04 -70.80
C SER A 2 -78.65 -27.65 -70.45
N ILE A 3 -78.20 -27.45 -69.20
CA ILE A 3 -77.09 -26.53 -68.87
C ILE A 3 -76.26 -27.15 -67.74
N THR A 4 -75.08 -27.63 -68.13
CA THR A 4 -73.91 -27.95 -67.31
C THR A 4 -73.20 -26.66 -66.88
N SER A 5 -72.80 -26.55 -65.61
CA SER A 5 -71.76 -25.61 -65.17
C SER A 5 -71.05 -26.22 -63.94
N SER A 6 -69.87 -26.83 -64.08
CA SER A 6 -68.51 -26.29 -64.24
C SER A 6 -67.98 -25.60 -62.97
N SER A 7 -67.20 -26.37 -62.20
CA SER A 7 -66.30 -25.91 -61.15
C SER A 7 -65.21 -24.98 -61.70
N PRO A 8 -64.81 -23.95 -60.94
CA PRO A 8 -63.45 -23.45 -60.98
C PRO A 8 -62.73 -23.78 -59.67
N THR A 9 -61.71 -24.65 -59.70
CA THR A 9 -60.30 -24.27 -59.81
C THR A 9 -59.76 -23.64 -58.53
N SER A 10 -59.33 -24.52 -57.62
CA SER A 10 -58.45 -24.18 -56.51
C SER A 10 -57.04 -23.90 -57.06
N THR A 11 -56.71 -22.63 -57.26
CA THR A 11 -55.32 -22.20 -57.57
C THR A 11 -55.05 -20.82 -56.97
N ARG A 12 -54.53 -20.79 -55.74
CA ARG A 12 -53.83 -19.67 -55.09
C ARG A 12 -53.41 -20.17 -53.69
N ALA A 13 -52.18 -20.08 -53.22
CA ALA A 13 -50.96 -19.47 -53.69
C ALA A 13 -49.80 -20.27 -53.09
N ALA A 14 -48.91 -20.79 -53.93
CA ALA A 14 -47.58 -21.22 -53.53
C ALA A 14 -46.62 -20.27 -54.25
N ALA A 15 -46.48 -19.08 -53.71
CA ALA A 15 -45.50 -18.12 -54.19
C ALA A 15 -44.93 -17.42 -52.96
N ASP A 16 -43.61 -17.58 -52.84
CA ASP A 16 -42.69 -16.66 -52.19
C ASP A 16 -42.32 -16.90 -50.71
N GLU A 17 -41.64 -18.01 -50.41
CA GLU A 17 -40.88 -18.18 -49.14
C GLU A 17 -39.39 -18.49 -49.38
N SER A 18 -38.84 -18.14 -50.55
CA SER A 18 -37.44 -18.46 -50.89
C SER A 18 -36.45 -17.28 -50.73
N GLY A 19 -36.95 -16.08 -50.40
CA GLY A 19 -36.14 -14.88 -50.12
C GLY A 19 -35.88 -14.60 -48.63
N GLU A 20 -36.73 -15.07 -47.71
CA GLU A 20 -36.63 -14.77 -46.27
C GLU A 20 -35.58 -15.63 -45.54
N GLY A 21 -35.30 -16.84 -46.03
CA GLY A 21 -34.33 -17.75 -45.40
C GLY A 21 -32.88 -17.25 -45.44
N GLY A 22 -32.50 -16.51 -46.50
CA GLY A 22 -31.15 -15.94 -46.63
C GLY A 22 -30.88 -14.80 -45.65
N PHE A 23 -31.89 -13.95 -45.41
CA PHE A 23 -31.79 -12.83 -44.47
C PHE A 23 -31.75 -13.31 -43.01
N ALA A 24 -32.56 -14.32 -42.67
CA ALA A 24 -32.58 -14.91 -41.33
C ALA A 24 -31.20 -15.50 -40.93
N LEU A 25 -30.49 -16.11 -41.89
CA LEU A 25 -29.18 -16.68 -41.64
C LEU A 25 -28.11 -15.59 -41.40
N VAL A 26 -28.14 -14.50 -42.16
CA VAL A 26 -27.22 -13.37 -41.92
C VAL A 26 -27.50 -12.71 -40.56
N LEU A 27 -28.77 -12.53 -40.19
CA LEU A 27 -29.15 -11.95 -38.91
C LEU A 27 -28.62 -12.77 -37.73
N THR A 28 -28.81 -14.10 -37.77
CA THR A 28 -28.33 -14.98 -36.69
C THR A 28 -26.80 -14.98 -36.60
N LEU A 29 -26.10 -14.97 -37.72
CA LEU A 29 -24.64 -14.85 -37.75
C LEU A 29 -24.17 -13.55 -37.08
N VAL A 30 -24.80 -12.42 -37.40
CA VAL A 30 -24.48 -11.11 -36.79
C VAL A 30 -24.75 -11.13 -35.29
N VAL A 31 -25.86 -11.73 -34.85
CA VAL A 31 -26.18 -11.84 -33.41
C VAL A 31 -25.14 -12.69 -32.68
N ILE A 32 -24.73 -13.83 -33.23
CA ILE A 32 -23.70 -14.69 -32.63
C ILE A 32 -22.36 -13.95 -32.59
N LEU A 33 -22.00 -13.22 -33.64
CA LEU A 33 -20.78 -12.40 -33.68
C LEU A 33 -20.81 -11.32 -32.58
N ALA A 34 -21.93 -10.61 -32.44
CA ALA A 34 -22.11 -9.57 -31.44
C ALA A 34 -22.02 -10.14 -30.01
N LEU A 35 -22.64 -11.30 -29.77
CA LEU A 35 -22.54 -12.00 -28.49
C LEU A 35 -21.10 -12.42 -28.18
N SER A 36 -20.37 -12.93 -29.18
CA SER A 36 -18.97 -13.34 -29.00
C SER A 36 -18.09 -12.15 -28.60
N LEU A 37 -18.27 -11.01 -29.27
CA LEU A 37 -17.54 -9.77 -28.94
C LEU A 37 -17.91 -9.26 -27.53
N LEU A 38 -19.19 -9.32 -27.17
CA LEU A 38 -19.65 -8.91 -25.84
C LEU A 38 -19.03 -9.77 -24.74
N THR A 39 -19.00 -11.09 -24.94
CA THR A 39 -18.37 -12.02 -24.00
C THR A 39 -16.88 -11.71 -23.84
N GLU A 40 -16.14 -11.51 -24.94
CA GLU A 40 -14.72 -11.17 -24.88
C GLU A 40 -14.47 -9.86 -24.13
N MET A 41 -15.27 -8.82 -24.39
CA MET A 41 -15.17 -7.55 -23.69
C MET A 41 -15.40 -7.71 -22.19
N MET A 42 -16.43 -8.47 -21.80
CA MET A 42 -16.72 -8.75 -20.39
C MET A 42 -15.59 -9.53 -19.71
N THR A 43 -15.03 -10.55 -20.36
CA THR A 43 -13.92 -11.33 -19.81
C THR A 43 -12.70 -10.44 -19.55
N ARG A 44 -12.34 -9.56 -20.49
CA ARG A 44 -11.21 -8.63 -20.31
C ARG A 44 -11.45 -7.65 -19.17
N TRP A 45 -12.67 -7.11 -19.05
CA TRP A 45 -13.01 -6.19 -17.98
C TRP A 45 -12.97 -6.86 -16.61
N VAL A 46 -13.54 -8.06 -16.48
CA VAL A 46 -13.52 -8.84 -15.23
C VAL A 46 -12.09 -9.20 -14.83
N SER A 47 -11.23 -9.61 -15.78
CA SER A 47 -9.82 -9.87 -15.50
C SER A 47 -9.13 -8.63 -14.96
N THR A 48 -9.31 -7.49 -15.63
CA THR A 48 -8.69 -6.22 -15.21
C THR A 48 -9.17 -5.79 -13.82
N ALA A 49 -10.47 -5.91 -13.54
CA ALA A 49 -11.04 -5.57 -12.24
C ALA A 49 -10.52 -6.51 -11.13
N LEU A 50 -10.31 -7.79 -11.43
CA LEU A 50 -9.78 -8.77 -10.49
C LEU A 50 -8.30 -8.51 -10.20
N ASP A 51 -7.49 -8.23 -11.22
CA ASP A 51 -6.08 -7.88 -11.06
C ASP A 51 -5.92 -6.61 -10.21
N GLN A 52 -6.74 -5.59 -10.47
CA GLN A 52 -6.75 -4.36 -9.68
C GLN A 52 -7.20 -4.59 -8.23
N ALA A 53 -8.20 -5.45 -8.01
CA ALA A 53 -8.65 -5.79 -6.67
C ALA A 53 -7.58 -6.57 -5.88
N LEU A 54 -6.84 -7.45 -6.54
CA LEU A 54 -5.72 -8.18 -5.93
C LEU A 54 -4.57 -7.24 -5.57
N ALA A 55 -4.16 -6.36 -6.48
CA ALA A 55 -3.11 -5.38 -6.22
C ALA A 55 -3.48 -4.44 -5.06
N ASN A 56 -4.73 -3.95 -5.04
CA ASN A 56 -5.21 -3.09 -3.96
C ASN A 56 -5.29 -3.85 -2.62
N ARG A 57 -5.62 -5.15 -2.64
CA ARG A 57 -5.62 -5.97 -1.43
C ARG A 57 -4.21 -6.14 -0.88
N GLU A 58 -3.24 -6.42 -1.73
CA GLU A 58 -1.83 -6.54 -1.33
C GLU A 58 -1.30 -5.24 -0.71
N GLU A 59 -1.65 -4.09 -1.28
CA GLU A 59 -1.31 -2.78 -0.71
C GLU A 59 -1.96 -2.55 0.66
N VAL A 60 -3.24 -2.88 0.81
CA VAL A 60 -3.96 -2.76 2.08
C VAL A 60 -3.37 -3.68 3.15
N ASP A 61 -3.01 -4.91 2.78
CA ASP A 61 -2.42 -5.89 3.69
C ASP A 61 -1.02 -5.43 4.14
N ALA A 62 -0.18 -4.92 3.22
CA ALA A 62 1.13 -4.36 3.55
C ALA A 62 1.02 -3.13 4.48
N ASN A 63 0.07 -2.22 4.20
CA ASN A 63 -0.16 -1.05 5.03
C ASN A 63 -0.67 -1.44 6.43
N ARG A 64 -1.48 -2.50 6.53
CA ARG A 64 -1.93 -3.03 7.81
C ARG A 64 -0.77 -3.57 8.63
N GLU A 65 0.14 -4.32 8.02
CA GLU A 65 1.33 -4.85 8.70
C GLU A 65 2.24 -3.72 9.20
N ILE A 66 2.44 -2.68 8.41
CA ILE A 66 3.21 -1.49 8.81
C ILE A 66 2.55 -0.81 10.02
N ALA A 67 1.22 -0.59 9.97
CA ALA A 67 0.48 0.03 11.06
C ALA A 67 0.51 -0.80 12.35
N GLU A 68 0.45 -2.14 12.24
CA GLU A 68 0.58 -3.05 13.37
C GLU A 68 1.99 -2.99 13.98
N ALA A 69 3.03 -2.97 13.13
CA ALA A 69 4.41 -2.84 13.57
C ALA A 69 4.68 -1.48 14.24
N GLU A 70 4.09 -0.40 13.72
CA GLU A 70 4.14 0.93 14.32
C GLU A 70 3.46 0.95 15.70
N ALA A 71 2.25 0.40 15.81
CA ALA A 71 1.53 0.31 17.09
C ALA A 71 2.32 -0.51 18.12
N ALA A 72 2.94 -1.61 17.71
CA ALA A 72 3.80 -2.41 18.56
C ALA A 72 5.06 -1.63 19.00
N ALA A 73 5.69 -0.89 18.10
CA ALA A 73 6.85 -0.05 18.41
C ALA A 73 6.49 1.07 19.40
N ILE A 74 5.37 1.77 19.19
CA ILE A 74 4.86 2.80 20.10
C ILE A 74 4.55 2.18 21.47
N TYR A 75 3.90 1.03 21.50
CA TYR A 75 3.61 0.32 22.75
C TYR A 75 4.90 -0.03 23.50
N LEU A 76 5.92 -0.54 22.81
CA LEU A 76 7.22 -0.81 23.41
C LEU A 76 7.86 0.46 23.99
N VAL A 77 7.90 1.54 23.21
CA VAL A 77 8.42 2.85 23.64
C VAL A 77 7.67 3.40 24.85
N ALA A 78 6.35 3.22 24.91
CA ALA A 78 5.50 3.77 25.96
C ALA A 78 5.55 2.96 27.27
N THR A 79 5.73 1.64 27.18
CA THR A 79 5.61 0.74 28.34
C THR A 79 6.94 0.25 28.89
N ARG A 80 8.01 0.29 28.09
CA ARG A 80 9.32 -0.22 28.49
C ARG A 80 10.21 0.90 29.01
N PRO A 81 10.99 0.63 30.07
CA PRO A 81 11.90 1.62 30.60
C PRO A 81 13.08 1.85 29.65
N PHE A 82 13.48 3.10 29.52
CA PHE A 82 14.67 3.50 28.79
C PHE A 82 15.90 3.40 29.68
N SER A 83 16.99 2.85 29.14
CA SER A 83 18.32 2.91 29.75
C SER A 83 19.32 3.52 28.79
N ASN A 84 20.55 3.76 29.24
CA ASN A 84 21.61 4.34 28.42
C ASN A 84 21.95 3.51 27.17
N ARG A 85 21.53 2.24 27.08
CA ARG A 85 21.76 1.38 25.92
C ARG A 85 20.57 1.33 24.93
N GLY A 86 19.40 1.84 25.33
CA GLY A 86 18.17 1.79 24.54
C GLY A 86 16.94 1.39 25.36
N ILE A 87 15.99 0.72 24.72
CA ILE A 87 14.73 0.26 25.31
C ILE A 87 14.93 -1.14 25.88
N GLU A 88 14.73 -1.33 27.17
CA GLU A 88 14.91 -2.62 27.83
C GLU A 88 13.69 -3.53 27.60
N VAL A 89 13.90 -4.70 27.00
CA VAL A 89 12.84 -5.70 26.76
C VAL A 89 12.85 -6.69 27.91
N LEU A 90 12.23 -6.30 29.02
CA LEU A 90 12.08 -7.18 30.17
C LEU A 90 11.09 -8.30 29.88
N THR A 91 11.50 -9.55 30.13
CA THR A 91 10.57 -10.67 30.18
C THR A 91 9.81 -10.67 31.51
N ASP A 92 8.60 -11.24 31.54
CA ASP A 92 7.78 -11.30 32.76
C ASP A 92 8.50 -12.00 33.93
N ALA A 93 9.36 -12.97 33.59
CA ALA A 93 10.23 -13.65 34.55
C ALA A 93 11.26 -12.69 35.18
N GLN A 94 11.88 -11.83 34.38
CA GLN A 94 12.84 -10.83 34.86
C GLN A 94 12.16 -9.78 35.75
N VAL A 95 10.97 -9.31 35.36
CA VAL A 95 10.16 -8.39 36.18
C VAL A 95 9.82 -9.01 37.54
N SER A 96 9.45 -10.30 37.55
CA SER A 96 9.06 -11.01 38.77
C SER A 96 10.25 -11.37 39.67
N SER A 97 11.44 -11.55 39.10
CA SER A 97 12.66 -11.88 39.83
C SER A 97 13.44 -10.67 40.34
N ALA A 98 13.12 -9.45 39.87
CA ALA A 98 13.83 -8.24 40.24
C ALA A 98 13.53 -7.88 41.71
N PRO A 99 14.55 -7.75 42.58
CA PRO A 99 14.35 -7.31 43.96
C PRO A 99 13.69 -5.91 43.99
N PRO A 100 12.74 -5.65 44.90
CA PRO A 100 12.08 -4.34 45.01
C PRO A 100 13.06 -3.18 45.17
N ALA A 101 14.21 -3.43 45.82
CA ALA A 101 15.26 -2.45 46.02
C ALA A 101 15.98 -2.03 44.72
N LEU A 102 16.03 -2.89 43.70
CA LEU A 102 16.62 -2.58 42.39
C LEU A 102 15.72 -1.67 41.56
N LEU A 103 14.39 -1.81 41.68
CA LEU A 103 13.41 -0.94 41.03
C LEU A 103 13.48 0.53 41.52
N LEU A 104 14.03 0.75 42.72
CA LEU A 104 14.24 2.07 43.33
C LEU A 104 15.63 2.69 43.01
N GLN A 105 16.60 1.90 42.55
CA GLN A 105 17.99 2.35 42.31
C GLN A 105 18.36 2.51 40.83
N GLY A 106 17.50 2.08 39.90
CA GLY A 106 17.73 2.26 38.48
C GLY A 106 16.93 1.27 37.65
N VAL A 107 16.92 1.48 36.33
CA VAL A 107 16.25 0.56 35.41
C VAL A 107 16.98 -0.78 35.44
N PRO A 108 16.31 -1.90 35.82
CA PRO A 108 16.91 -3.22 35.75
C PRO A 108 17.41 -3.50 34.34
N SER A 109 18.69 -3.87 34.23
CA SER A 109 19.30 -4.28 32.97
C SER A 109 18.62 -5.54 32.47
N ALA A 110 17.82 -5.46 31.40
CA ALA A 110 17.27 -6.65 30.78
C ALA A 110 18.39 -7.39 30.04
N GLU A 111 18.20 -8.68 29.81
CA GLU A 111 19.09 -9.47 28.94
C GLU A 111 18.94 -9.05 27.47
N ASN A 112 17.74 -8.63 27.08
CA ASN A 112 17.39 -8.19 25.73
C ASN A 112 17.05 -6.71 25.74
N TYR A 113 17.62 -5.96 24.81
CA TYR A 113 17.36 -4.53 24.64
C TYR A 113 17.31 -4.17 23.16
N VAL A 114 16.56 -3.12 22.86
CA VAL A 114 16.43 -2.54 21.52
C VAL A 114 17.22 -1.23 21.50
N ARG A 115 18.26 -1.18 20.69
CA ARG A 115 19.12 -0.01 20.50
C ARG A 115 18.44 1.03 19.63
N LEU A 116 18.67 2.30 19.97
CA LEU A 116 18.16 3.47 19.25
C LEU A 116 19.22 4.06 18.31
N ASP A 117 19.98 3.19 17.65
CA ASP A 117 21.13 3.51 16.80
C ASP A 117 20.89 3.13 15.32
N ASP A 118 19.63 3.18 14.89
CA ASP A 118 19.23 2.92 13.50
C ASP A 118 19.54 1.48 13.02
N GLN A 119 19.73 0.56 13.98
CA GLN A 119 19.82 -0.87 13.72
C GLN A 119 18.49 -1.45 13.23
N ARG A 120 18.58 -2.50 12.41
CA ARG A 120 17.43 -3.16 11.79
C ARG A 120 16.90 -4.26 12.72
N TYR A 121 15.63 -4.17 13.08
CA TYR A 121 14.89 -5.17 13.83
C TYR A 121 13.81 -5.76 12.93
N ARG A 122 13.66 -7.09 12.91
CA ARG A 122 12.62 -7.76 12.12
C ARG A 122 11.43 -8.12 13.00
N LEU A 123 10.24 -7.74 12.58
CA LEU A 123 8.97 -8.10 13.21
C LEU A 123 8.06 -8.68 12.13
N GLY A 124 7.98 -10.01 12.06
CA GLY A 124 7.36 -10.68 10.91
C GLY A 124 8.12 -10.36 9.62
N ASP A 125 7.39 -9.81 8.62
CA ASP A 125 7.95 -9.38 7.33
C ASP A 125 8.35 -7.89 7.30
N VAL A 126 8.04 -7.13 8.35
CA VAL A 126 8.39 -5.72 8.48
C VAL A 126 9.77 -5.57 9.12
N VAL A 127 10.55 -4.59 8.63
CA VAL A 127 11.82 -4.19 9.22
C VAL A 127 11.68 -2.82 9.87
N LEU A 128 11.89 -2.77 11.18
CA LEU A 128 11.87 -1.57 12.00
C LEU A 128 13.29 -1.05 12.23
N ARG A 129 13.43 0.27 12.26
CA ARG A 129 14.66 0.96 12.68
C ARG A 129 14.26 2.06 13.64
N LEU A 130 14.93 2.09 14.79
CA LEU A 130 14.63 3.04 15.86
C LEU A 130 15.84 3.95 16.01
N GLN A 131 15.59 5.25 16.04
CA GLN A 131 16.60 6.27 16.19
C GLN A 131 16.17 7.26 17.26
N ASP A 132 17.06 7.56 18.19
CA ASP A 132 16.82 8.62 19.16
C ASP A 132 16.95 10.00 18.48
N MET A 133 15.83 10.71 18.37
CA MET A 133 15.81 12.06 17.81
C MET A 133 16.57 13.07 18.66
N ARG A 134 16.79 12.81 19.95
CA ARG A 134 17.52 13.72 20.86
C ARG A 134 19.03 13.78 20.54
N GLY A 135 19.56 12.76 19.87
CA GLY A 135 20.94 12.74 19.38
C GLY A 135 21.13 13.44 18.03
N LEU A 136 20.04 13.87 17.38
CA LEU A 136 20.09 14.57 16.11
C LEU A 136 20.01 16.07 16.32
N ILE A 137 20.79 16.81 15.53
CA ILE A 137 20.75 18.27 15.54
C ILE A 137 19.49 18.71 14.79
N ASN A 138 18.63 19.45 15.49
CA ASN A 138 17.46 20.04 14.86
C ASN A 138 17.88 21.25 14.02
N LEU A 139 17.88 21.07 12.69
CA LEU A 139 18.23 22.12 11.74
C LEU A 139 17.26 23.31 11.75
N ASN A 140 16.04 23.12 12.27
CA ASN A 140 15.02 24.17 12.35
C ASN A 140 15.14 25.04 13.62
N LEU A 141 15.90 24.59 14.63
CA LEU A 141 16.04 25.29 15.92
C LEU A 141 17.46 25.84 16.18
N GLY A 142 18.42 25.54 15.30
CA GLY A 142 19.80 26.01 15.46
C GLY A 142 19.95 27.49 15.18
N SER A 143 20.74 28.21 15.99
CA SER A 143 21.15 29.56 15.63
C SER A 143 22.06 29.53 14.40
N TYR A 144 22.15 30.65 13.67
CA TYR A 144 23.08 30.77 12.54
C TYR A 144 24.51 30.39 12.94
N ASP A 145 24.94 30.80 14.13
CA ASP A 145 26.27 30.52 14.65
C ASP A 145 26.47 29.02 14.96
N ASP A 146 25.45 28.33 15.47
CA ASP A 146 25.50 26.89 15.72
C ASP A 146 25.62 26.10 14.41
N LEU A 147 24.84 26.48 13.39
CA LEU A 147 24.91 25.86 12.07
C LEU A 147 26.26 26.15 11.40
N PHE A 148 26.81 27.37 11.57
CA PHE A 148 28.12 27.74 11.06
C PHE A 148 29.24 26.94 11.72
N ALA A 149 29.17 26.75 13.05
CA ALA A 149 30.10 25.91 13.79
C ALA A 149 29.97 24.44 13.37
N LEU A 150 28.74 23.94 13.22
CA LEU A 150 28.45 22.57 12.80
C LEU A 150 29.06 22.25 11.43
N LEU A 151 28.82 23.10 10.43
CA LEU A 151 29.41 22.93 9.10
C LEU A 151 30.94 22.97 9.16
N GLY A 152 31.51 23.72 10.11
CA GLY A 152 32.95 23.68 10.38
C GLY A 152 33.45 22.35 10.91
N ILE A 153 32.71 21.69 11.80
CA ILE A 153 33.03 20.35 12.31
C ILE A 153 33.02 19.33 11.16
N PHE A 154 32.09 19.49 10.21
CA PHE A 154 32.02 18.64 9.01
C PHE A 154 33.04 19.01 7.91
N GLY A 155 33.93 19.97 8.15
CA GLY A 155 35.03 20.31 7.24
C GLY A 155 34.64 21.19 6.05
N VAL A 156 33.47 21.85 6.10
CA VAL A 156 33.05 22.80 5.06
C VAL A 156 33.92 24.06 5.15
N SER A 157 34.35 24.61 4.01
CA SER A 157 35.13 25.85 3.96
C SER A 157 34.34 27.02 4.54
N THR A 158 35.00 27.96 5.22
CA THR A 158 34.35 29.14 5.81
C THR A 158 33.57 29.96 4.78
N ASP A 159 34.06 30.01 3.54
CA ASP A 159 33.46 30.77 2.44
C ASP A 159 32.14 30.13 1.95
N ASP A 160 32.00 28.81 2.11
CA ASP A 160 30.82 28.05 1.65
C ASP A 160 29.72 27.93 2.71
N ARG A 161 30.06 28.11 4.00
CA ARG A 161 29.12 27.92 5.12
C ARG A 161 27.96 28.90 5.08
N GLY A 162 28.24 30.20 4.90
CA GLY A 162 27.21 31.23 4.86
C GLY A 162 26.19 31.00 3.74
N PRO A 163 26.63 30.79 2.48
CA PRO A 163 25.73 30.44 1.38
C PRO A 163 24.91 29.16 1.61
N LEU A 164 25.47 28.13 2.25
CA LEU A 164 24.74 26.90 2.55
C LEU A 164 23.67 27.09 3.62
N ILE A 165 23.96 27.88 4.67
CA ILE A 165 22.98 28.21 5.71
C ILE A 165 21.85 29.06 5.11
N ALA A 166 22.18 30.04 4.26
CA ALA A 166 21.17 30.84 3.55
C ALA A 166 20.27 29.96 2.68
N LYS A 167 20.85 29.02 1.90
CA LYS A 167 20.07 28.05 1.12
C LYS A 167 19.19 27.14 1.97
N LEU A 168 19.64 26.77 3.16
CA LEU A 168 18.84 25.97 4.10
C LEU A 168 17.65 26.79 4.60
N GLN A 169 17.85 28.08 4.94
CA GLN A 169 16.78 28.99 5.36
C GLN A 169 15.76 29.21 4.25
N ASP A 170 16.21 29.48 3.02
CA ASP A 170 15.35 29.64 1.84
C ASP A 170 14.51 28.38 1.52
N TYR A 171 14.94 27.20 1.96
CA TYR A 171 14.19 25.94 1.77
C TYR A 171 13.15 25.70 2.87
N ILE A 172 13.38 26.23 4.06
CA ILE A 172 12.49 26.07 5.22
C ILE A 172 11.34 27.07 5.18
N ASP A 173 11.59 28.29 4.69
CA ASP A 173 10.59 29.35 4.47
C ASP A 173 9.61 29.03 3.32
#